data_AF-A0A2M7BA20-F1
#
_entry.id   AF-A0A2M7BA20-F1
#
_cell.length_a   1.000
_cell.length_b   1.000
_cell.length_c   1.000
_cell.angle_alpha   90.00
_cell.angle_beta   90.00
_cell.angle_gamma   90.00
#
_symmetry.space_group_name_H-M   'P 1'
#
loop_
_entity.id
_entity.type
_entity.pdbx_description
1 polymer ?
#
loop_
_entity_poly.entity_id
_entity_poly.type
_entity_poly.pdbx_seq_one_letter_code
_entity_poly.pdbx_strand_id
1 'polypeptide(L)'
;MSIDPAHIYGLLTHPTIPTLTSALVTAQKLGSIDGKTFMLAFLTGVEVECKISEWMFPQHYLRGMHSSGTVGAFGAYATAAKLMGLR
;
A
#
# COMPACT_ATOMS: atom_id res chain seq x y z
N MET A 1 4.61 -4.63 -10.49
CA MET A 1 5.37 -5.76 -9.89
C MET A 1 6.83 -5.59 -10.33
N SER A 2 7.79 -5.69 -9.41
CA SER A 2 9.18 -5.29 -9.73
C SER A 2 9.83 -6.19 -10.78
N ILE A 3 10.66 -5.59 -11.62
CA ILE A 3 11.43 -6.25 -12.68
C ILE A 3 12.96 -6.16 -12.43
N ASP A 4 13.37 -5.63 -11.27
CA ASP A 4 14.78 -5.41 -10.94
C ASP A 4 15.45 -6.73 -10.48
N PRO A 5 16.55 -7.16 -11.12
CA PRO A 5 17.29 -8.37 -10.74
C PRO A 5 17.81 -8.38 -9.29
N ALA A 6 17.99 -7.22 -8.66
CA ALA A 6 18.40 -7.11 -7.27
C ALA A 6 17.27 -7.52 -6.29
N HIS A 7 16.02 -7.57 -6.74
CA HIS A 7 14.85 -7.98 -5.96
C HIS A 7 14.59 -9.49 -6.05
N ILE A 8 15.60 -10.28 -5.67
CA ILE A 8 15.67 -11.74 -5.80
C ILE A 8 14.51 -12.47 -5.07
N TYR A 9 13.89 -11.83 -4.07
CA TYR A 9 12.80 -12.42 -3.27
C TYR A 9 11.40 -11.91 -3.65
N GLY A 10 11.25 -11.23 -4.79
CA GLY A 10 10.00 -10.60 -5.18
C GLY A 10 9.66 -9.38 -4.31
N LEU A 11 8.45 -8.84 -4.48
CA LEU A 11 7.92 -7.82 -3.58
C LEU A 11 7.66 -8.52 -2.24
N LEU A 12 8.59 -8.39 -1.28
CA LEU A 12 8.46 -8.94 0.06
C LEU A 12 7.38 -8.19 0.87
N THR A 13 6.19 -7.98 0.32
CA THR A 13 5.09 -7.30 0.99
C THR A 13 3.73 -7.90 0.60
N HIS A 14 2.71 -7.61 1.41
CA HIS A 14 1.34 -8.08 1.25
C HIS A 14 0.43 -6.86 1.05
N PRO A 15 0.50 -6.21 -0.12
CA PRO A 15 0.00 -4.84 -0.29
C PRO A 15 -1.52 -4.73 -0.22
N THR A 16 -2.22 -5.84 -0.44
CA THR A 16 -3.68 -5.88 -0.32
C THR A 16 -4.15 -5.63 1.11
N ILE A 17 -3.49 -6.20 2.12
CA ILE A 17 -3.99 -6.16 3.51
C ILE A 17 -4.13 -4.71 4.02
N PRO A 18 -3.05 -3.89 4.09
CA PRO A 18 -3.14 -2.56 4.67
C PRO A 18 -4.00 -1.61 3.83
N THR A 19 -3.92 -1.70 2.50
CA THR A 19 -4.64 -0.80 1.59
C THR A 19 -6.12 -1.11 1.52
N LEU A 20 -6.51 -2.39 1.44
CA LEU A 20 -7.93 -2.78 1.43
C LEU A 20 -8.59 -2.50 2.78
N THR A 21 -7.91 -2.79 3.90
CA THR A 21 -8.42 -2.42 5.23
C THR A 21 -8.64 -0.92 5.35
N SER A 22 -7.67 -0.10 4.91
CA SER A 22 -7.81 1.36 4.89
C SER A 22 -8.97 1.83 4.02
N ALA A 23 -9.12 1.25 2.81
CA ALA A 23 -10.20 1.57 1.90
C ALA A 23 -11.58 1.28 2.51
N LEU A 24 -11.76 0.08 3.08
CA LEU A 24 -13.02 -0.35 3.69
C LEU A 24 -13.40 0.54 4.87
N VAL A 25 -12.48 0.76 5.82
CA VAL A 25 -12.76 1.56 7.02
C VAL A 25 -13.02 3.02 6.66
N THR A 26 -12.22 3.59 5.76
CA THR A 26 -12.37 5.00 5.37
C THR A 26 -13.64 5.23 4.56
N ALA A 27 -13.95 4.35 3.60
CA ALA A 27 -15.18 4.46 2.81
C ALA A 27 -16.43 4.29 3.69
N GLN A 28 -16.40 3.37 4.65
CA GLN A 28 -17.49 3.22 5.62
C GLN A 28 -17.67 4.47 6.47
N LYS A 29 -16.57 5.12 6.89
CA LYS A 29 -16.61 6.35 7.69
C LYS A 29 -17.14 7.55 6.90
N LEU A 30 -16.77 7.70 5.63
CA LEU A 30 -17.20 8.82 4.78
C LEU A 30 -18.64 8.66 4.30
N GLY A 31 -19.09 7.42 4.05
CA GLY A 31 -20.38 7.14 3.45
C GLY A 31 -20.43 7.53 1.96
N SER A 32 -21.40 6.96 1.23
CA SER A 32 -21.70 7.33 -0.17
C SER A 32 -20.52 7.31 -1.15
N ILE A 33 -19.49 6.48 -0.92
CA ILE A 33 -18.37 6.29 -1.84
C ILE A 33 -18.79 5.33 -2.96
N ASP A 34 -18.66 5.77 -4.21
CA ASP A 34 -18.90 4.90 -5.37
C ASP A 34 -17.76 3.89 -5.57
N GLY A 35 -18.06 2.77 -6.25
CA GLY A 35 -17.09 1.70 -6.47
C GLY A 35 -15.86 2.11 -7.27
N LYS A 36 -15.96 3.08 -8.18
CA LYS A 36 -14.82 3.55 -8.98
C LYS A 36 -13.86 4.36 -8.11
N THR A 37 -14.39 5.25 -7.28
CA THR A 37 -13.63 6.02 -6.29
C THR A 37 -12.96 5.11 -5.27
N PHE A 38 -13.69 4.09 -4.78
CA PHE A 38 -13.14 3.07 -3.89
C PHE A 38 -11.95 2.34 -4.53
N MET A 39 -12.15 1.78 -5.73
CA MET A 39 -11.12 1.01 -6.43
C MET A 39 -9.92 1.88 -6.79
N LEU A 40 -10.14 3.14 -7.19
CA LEU A 40 -9.04 4.07 -7.48
C LEU A 40 -8.18 4.31 -6.23
N ALA A 41 -8.79 4.53 -5.06
CA ALA A 41 -8.05 4.77 -3.83
C ALA A 41 -7.31 3.53 -3.33
N PHE A 42 -7.94 2.36 -3.42
CA PHE A 42 -7.31 1.07 -3.10
C PHE A 42 -6.08 0.84 -4.00
N LEU A 43 -6.24 0.93 -5.32
CA LEU A 43 -5.14 0.71 -6.27
C LEU A 43 -4.03 1.77 -6.13
N THR A 44 -4.38 3.01 -5.79
CA THR A 44 -3.37 4.06 -5.49
C THR A 44 -2.50 3.63 -4.30
N GLY A 45 -3.10 3.13 -3.22
CA GLY A 45 -2.34 2.64 -2.07
C GLY A 45 -1.48 1.43 -2.39
N VAL A 46 -2.02 0.48 -3.18
CA VAL A 46 -1.26 -0.71 -3.64
C VAL A 46 -0.02 -0.27 -4.41
N GLU A 47 -0.16 0.65 -5.37
CA GLU A 47 0.97 1.15 -6.15
C GLU A 47 2.01 1.84 -5.27
N VAL A 48 1.58 2.70 -4.34
CA VAL A 48 2.49 3.40 -3.41
C VAL A 48 3.28 2.40 -2.56
N GLU A 49 2.61 1.43 -1.93
CA GLU A 49 3.29 0.42 -1.12
C GLU A 49 4.26 -0.41 -1.97
N CYS A 50 3.82 -0.83 -3.16
CA CYS A 50 4.64 -1.61 -4.06
C CYS A 50 5.90 -0.86 -4.48
N LYS A 51 5.78 0.43 -4.79
CA LYS A 51 6.91 1.27 -5.20
C LYS A 51 7.90 1.53 -4.08
N ILE A 52 7.43 1.75 -2.86
CA ILE A 52 8.33 1.89 -1.71
C ILE A 52 9.03 0.56 -1.43
N SER A 53 8.30 -0.56 -1.47
CA SER A 53 8.90 -1.88 -1.28
C SER A 53 9.90 -2.26 -2.38
N GLU A 54 9.67 -1.83 -3.63
CA GLU A 54 10.61 -1.98 -4.76
C GLU A 54 11.85 -1.10 -4.62
N TRP A 55 11.81 -0.02 -3.85
CA TRP A 55 12.99 0.83 -3.63
C TRP A 55 13.80 0.43 -2.39
N MET A 56 13.30 -0.53 -1.62
CA MET A 56 13.92 -0.90 -0.36
C MET A 56 15.07 -1.89 -0.54
N PHE A 57 16.21 -1.52 0.02
CA PHE A 57 17.35 -2.41 0.06
C PHE A 57 17.11 -3.63 0.98
N PRO A 58 17.78 -4.77 0.71
CA PRO A 58 17.59 -6.01 1.46
C PRO A 58 17.94 -5.92 2.95
N GLN A 59 18.72 -4.92 3.40
CA GLN A 59 19.10 -4.81 4.81
C GLN A 59 17.91 -4.59 5.73
N HIS A 60 16.80 -4.03 5.23
CA HIS A 60 15.57 -3.89 6.02
C HIS A 60 15.08 -5.26 6.50
N TYR A 61 14.98 -6.21 5.57
CA TYR A 61 14.59 -7.59 5.87
C TYR A 61 15.64 -8.33 6.68
N LEU A 62 16.92 -8.18 6.33
CA LEU A 62 18.03 -8.85 7.05
C LEU A 62 18.14 -8.40 8.51
N ARG A 63 17.66 -7.21 8.86
CA ARG A 63 17.58 -6.70 10.23
C ARG A 63 16.33 -7.19 11.00
N GLY A 64 15.52 -8.07 10.40
CA GLY A 64 14.33 -8.65 11.01
C GLY A 64 13.05 -7.83 10.84
N MET A 65 13.05 -6.78 10.02
CA MET A 65 11.85 -5.99 9.77
C MET A 65 10.94 -6.66 8.73
N HIS A 66 9.63 -6.44 8.85
CA HIS A 66 8.62 -6.97 7.93
C HIS A 66 8.01 -5.84 7.09
N SER A 67 8.21 -5.86 5.76
CA SER A 67 7.77 -4.75 4.90
C SER A 67 6.27 -4.55 4.88
N SER A 68 5.46 -5.61 5.02
CA SER A 68 3.99 -5.42 5.11
C SER A 68 3.55 -4.61 6.32
N GLY A 69 4.32 -4.63 7.42
CA GLY A 69 4.02 -3.79 8.59
C GLY A 69 4.63 -2.39 8.47
N THR A 70 5.87 -2.30 7.99
CA THR A 70 6.63 -1.04 7.94
C THR A 70 6.30 -0.17 6.73
N VAL A 71 6.10 -0.78 5.56
CA VAL A 71 5.76 -0.10 4.30
C VAL A 71 4.25 -0.01 4.11
N GLY A 72 3.50 -1.02 4.57
CA GLY A 72 2.06 -1.08 4.44
C GLY A 72 1.33 0.14 5.01
N ALA A 73 1.88 0.76 6.06
CA ALA A 73 1.36 2.01 6.61
C ALA A 73 1.29 3.14 5.56
N PHE A 74 2.27 3.25 4.66
CA PHE A 74 2.27 4.26 3.60
C PHE A 74 1.20 3.97 2.53
N GLY A 75 0.99 2.71 2.17
CA GLY A 75 -0.10 2.30 1.28
C GLY A 75 -1.46 2.62 1.88
N ALA A 76 -1.68 2.24 3.15
CA ALA A 76 -2.90 2.56 3.89
C ALA A 76 -3.14 4.07 3.98
N TYR A 77 -2.10 4.87 4.25
CA TYR A 77 -2.18 6.33 4.29
C TYR A 77 -2.58 6.91 2.93
N ALA A 78 -1.91 6.49 1.85
CA ALA A 78 -2.22 6.95 0.50
C ALA A 78 -3.67 6.62 0.10
N THR A 79 -4.16 5.42 0.44
CA THR A 79 -5.56 5.05 0.22
C THR A 79 -6.52 5.96 0.98
N ALA A 80 -6.30 6.18 2.28
CA ALA A 80 -7.17 7.04 3.09
C ALA A 80 -7.15 8.49 2.59
N ALA A 81 -5.95 9.03 2.31
CA ALA A 81 -5.77 10.38 1.78
C ALA A 81 -6.51 10.57 0.44
N LYS A 82 -6.45 9.55 -0.44
CA LYS A 82 -7.16 9.58 -1.72
C LYS A 82 -8.67 9.60 -1.55
N LEU A 83 -9.23 8.81 -0.63
CA LEU A 83 -10.66 8.82 -0.31
C LEU A 83 -11.11 10.14 0.35
N MET A 84 -10.27 10.72 1.21
CA MET A 84 -10.54 11.98 1.91
C MET A 84 -10.34 13.23 1.04
N GLY A 85 -9.83 13.09 -0.18
CA GLY A 85 -9.57 14.22 -1.07
C GLY A 85 -8.46 15.15 -0.58
N LEU A 86 -7.47 14.62 0.16
CA LEU A 86 -6.32 15.39 0.62
C LEU A 86 -5.40 15.75 -0.56
N ARG A 87 -4.77 16.92 -0.49
CA ARG A 87 -3.85 17.46 -1.51
C ARG A 87 -2.42 17.50 -0.99
#